data_AF-A0A1Q9VYE8-F1
#
_entry.id   AF-A0A1Q9VYE8-F1
#
_cell.length_a   1.000
_cell.length_b   1.000
_cell.length_c   1.000
_cell.angle_alpha   90.00
_cell.angle_beta   90.00
_cell.angle_gamma   90.00
#
_symmetry.space_group_name_H-M   'P 1'
#
loop_
_entity.id
_entity.type
_entity.pdbx_description
1 polymer ?
#
loop_
_entity_poly.entity_id
_entity_poly.type
_entity_poly.pdbx_seq_one_letter_code
_entity_poly.pdbx_strand_id
1 'polypeptide(L)'
;MVVLSWVVISSLGRLGILIAVILVITAAVTVIRQDSEREIASLKRSIDLSATDIAAILDDWDDFRHSSDPARVRDRQLHRPELCDARSGISSVSRFHAAAGSCERFLRHLPERTTSLSTVTSLTELLHETDQRALSLQRLWDRARQDSVSSRHH
;
A
#
# COMPACT_ATOMS: atom_id res chain seq x y z
N MET A 1 -23.17 6.22 67.13
CA MET A 1 -23.72 5.67 65.88
C MET A 1 -23.76 6.65 64.71
N VAL A 2 -24.00 7.95 64.93
CA VAL A 2 -24.11 8.96 63.84
C VAL A 2 -22.79 9.18 63.08
N VAL A 3 -21.65 9.26 63.79
CA VAL A 3 -20.32 9.44 63.17
C VAL A 3 -19.94 8.22 62.32
N LEU A 4 -20.22 7.00 62.81
CA LEU A 4 -19.95 5.76 62.09
C LEU A 4 -20.83 5.64 60.82
N SER A 5 -22.08 6.10 60.91
CA SER A 5 -23.00 6.17 59.75
C SER A 5 -22.52 7.20 58.72
N TRP A 6 -22.02 8.36 59.17
CA TRP A 6 -21.50 9.41 58.28
C TRP A 6 -20.19 9.00 57.58
N VAL A 7 -19.31 8.27 58.27
CA VAL A 7 -18.09 7.69 57.68
C VAL A 7 -18.43 6.59 56.67
N VAL A 8 -19.44 5.75 56.94
CA VAL A 8 -19.90 4.73 55.98
C VAL A 8 -20.55 5.38 54.74
N ILE A 9 -21.37 6.40 54.92
CA ILE A 9 -22.02 7.15 53.82
C ILE A 9 -20.98 7.86 52.94
N SER A 10 -19.98 8.51 53.55
CA SER A 10 -18.89 9.15 52.81
C SER A 10 -17.92 8.14 52.18
N SER A 11 -17.75 6.96 52.77
CA SER A 11 -16.96 5.87 52.18
C SER A 11 -17.66 5.21 50.99
N LEU A 12 -18.99 5.06 51.04
CA LEU A 12 -19.79 4.54 49.93
C LEU A 12 -19.76 5.49 48.72
N GLY A 13 -19.88 6.80 48.97
CA GLY A 13 -19.74 7.83 47.93
C GLY A 13 -18.37 7.82 47.27
N ARG A 14 -17.28 7.65 48.05
CA ARG A 14 -15.91 7.55 47.53
C ARG A 14 -15.67 6.28 46.70
N LEU A 15 -16.25 5.15 47.09
CA LEU A 15 -16.22 3.90 46.31
C LEU A 15 -16.98 4.05 44.98
N GLY A 16 -18.15 4.69 45.01
CA GLY A 16 -18.90 5.00 43.79
C GLY A 16 -18.14 5.92 42.83
N ILE A 17 -17.46 6.94 43.38
CA ILE A 17 -16.59 7.83 42.59
C ILE A 17 -15.39 7.06 42.00
N LEU A 18 -14.74 6.19 42.77
CA LEU A 18 -13.64 5.35 42.27
C LEU A 18 -14.08 4.46 41.11
N ILE A 19 -15.23 3.79 41.24
CA ILE A 19 -15.79 2.94 40.17
C ILE A 19 -16.14 3.79 38.94
N ALA A 20 -16.75 4.97 39.13
CA ALA A 20 -17.06 5.88 38.04
C ALA A 20 -15.80 6.35 37.30
N VAL A 21 -14.72 6.69 38.02
CA VAL A 21 -13.44 7.08 37.43
C VAL A 21 -12.82 5.93 36.63
N ILE A 22 -12.81 4.72 37.19
CA ILE A 22 -12.32 3.53 36.47
C ILE A 22 -13.13 3.29 35.20
N LEU A 23 -14.45 3.42 35.27
CA LEU A 23 -15.34 3.23 34.13
C LEU A 23 -15.08 4.28 33.04
N VAL A 24 -14.88 5.55 33.41
CA VAL A 24 -14.51 6.61 32.46
C VAL A 24 -13.14 6.35 31.83
N ILE A 25 -12.14 5.93 32.60
CA ILE A 25 -10.80 5.61 32.08
C ILE A 25 -10.87 4.43 31.10
N THR A 26 -11.57 3.35 31.47
CA THR A 26 -11.72 2.19 30.59
C THR A 26 -12.47 2.54 29.31
N ALA A 27 -13.55 3.33 29.41
CA ALA A 27 -14.28 3.83 28.24
C ALA A 27 -13.38 4.69 27.34
N ALA A 28 -12.62 5.64 27.91
CA ALA A 28 -11.69 6.49 27.15
C ALA A 28 -10.61 5.65 26.44
N VAL A 29 -10.02 4.67 27.13
CA VAL A 29 -9.03 3.76 26.54
C VAL A 29 -9.63 2.95 25.40
N THR A 30 -10.86 2.44 25.55
CA THR A 30 -11.51 1.67 24.47
C THR A 30 -11.79 2.52 23.23
N VAL A 31 -12.21 3.78 23.40
CA VAL A 31 -12.44 4.70 22.28
C VAL A 31 -11.14 5.01 21.54
N ILE A 32 -10.07 5.35 22.27
CA ILE A 32 -8.76 5.65 21.67
C ILE A 32 -8.20 4.45 20.90
N ARG A 33 -8.33 3.23 21.45
CA ARG A 33 -7.91 2.00 20.79
C ARG A 33 -8.73 1.73 19.53
N GLN A 34 -10.03 1.91 19.60
CA GLN A 34 -10.92 1.70 18.45
C GLN A 34 -10.61 2.68 17.31
N ASP A 35 -10.30 3.94 17.62
CA ASP A 35 -9.91 4.92 16.60
C ASP A 35 -8.58 4.54 15.94
N SER A 36 -7.60 4.10 16.73
CA SER A 36 -6.30 3.62 16.21
C SER A 36 -6.46 2.39 15.31
N GLU A 37 -7.33 1.44 15.70
CA GLU A 37 -7.62 0.25 14.90
C GLU A 37 -8.33 0.59 13.58
N ARG A 38 -9.26 1.56 13.60
CA ARG A 38 -9.93 2.06 12.39
C ARG A 38 -8.95 2.74 11.45
N GLU A 39 -8.05 3.56 11.97
CA GLU A 39 -7.02 4.25 11.20
C GLU A 39 -6.07 3.25 10.55
N ILE A 40 -5.54 2.28 11.32
CA ILE A 40 -4.71 1.18 10.80
C ILE A 40 -5.44 0.42 9.69
N ALA A 41 -6.71 0.05 9.90
CA ALA A 41 -7.49 -0.66 8.89
C ALA A 41 -7.70 0.18 7.61
N SER A 42 -7.88 1.50 7.75
CA SER A 42 -7.97 2.42 6.62
C SER A 42 -6.66 2.47 5.84
N LEU A 43 -5.52 2.62 6.52
CA LEU A 43 -4.20 2.65 5.88
C LEU A 43 -3.90 1.35 5.14
N LYS A 44 -4.24 0.19 5.73
CA LYS A 44 -4.08 -1.11 5.07
C LYS A 44 -4.87 -1.20 3.76
N ARG A 45 -6.10 -0.67 3.73
CA ARG A 45 -6.88 -0.60 2.48
C ARG A 45 -6.26 0.36 1.46
N SER A 46 -5.73 1.50 1.90
CA SER A 46 -5.03 2.42 1.00
C SER A 46 -3.78 1.79 0.39
N ILE A 47 -2.99 1.06 1.19
CA ILE A 47 -1.82 0.31 0.70
C ILE A 47 -2.24 -0.73 -0.34
N ASP A 48 -3.32 -1.47 -0.08
CA ASP A 48 -3.83 -2.50 -1.00
C ASP A 48 -4.30 -1.88 -2.34
N LEU A 49 -4.94 -0.71 -2.28
CA LEU A 49 -5.35 0.03 -3.47
C LEU A 49 -4.11 0.48 -4.28
N SER A 50 -3.13 1.11 -3.66
CA SER A 50 -1.90 1.52 -4.34
C SER A 50 -1.09 0.33 -4.86
N ALA A 51 -1.12 -0.81 -4.17
CA ALA A 51 -0.52 -2.05 -4.65
C ALA A 51 -1.22 -2.61 -5.90
N THR A 52 -2.55 -2.43 -5.97
CA THR A 52 -3.35 -2.79 -7.15
C THR A 52 -2.92 -1.97 -8.37
N ASP A 53 -2.58 -0.69 -8.20
CA ASP A 53 -2.06 0.13 -9.30
C ASP A 53 -0.74 -0.42 -9.87
N ILE A 54 0.18 -0.89 -9.00
CA ILE A 54 1.41 -1.55 -9.42
C ILE A 54 1.07 -2.84 -10.19
N ALA A 55 0.16 -3.65 -9.66
CA ALA A 55 -0.25 -4.91 -10.26
C ALA A 55 -0.87 -4.70 -11.65
N ALA A 56 -1.70 -3.67 -11.82
CA ALA A 56 -2.32 -3.33 -13.11
C ALA A 56 -1.28 -2.98 -14.19
N ILE A 57 -0.20 -2.28 -13.84
CA ILE A 57 0.88 -1.96 -14.79
C ILE A 57 1.66 -3.23 -15.18
N LEU A 58 1.93 -4.10 -14.22
CA LEU A 58 2.58 -5.38 -14.48
C LEU A 58 1.70 -6.28 -15.36
N ASP A 59 0.38 -6.27 -15.14
CA ASP A 59 -0.59 -7.01 -15.94
C ASP A 59 -0.70 -6.47 -17.37
N ASP A 60 -0.76 -5.15 -17.60
CA ASP A 60 -0.73 -4.58 -18.96
C ASP A 60 0.58 -4.94 -19.70
N TRP A 61 1.70 -4.98 -18.97
CA TRP A 61 2.97 -5.43 -19.54
C TRP A 61 2.96 -6.93 -19.85
N ASP A 62 2.41 -7.75 -18.97
CA ASP A 62 2.32 -9.19 -19.21
C ASP A 62 1.37 -9.53 -20.35
N ASP A 63 0.21 -8.87 -20.40
CA ASP A 63 -0.74 -8.91 -21.52
C ASP A 63 -0.04 -8.48 -22.82
N PHE A 64 0.69 -7.38 -22.83
CA PHE A 64 1.47 -6.98 -24.02
C PHE A 64 2.45 -8.07 -24.48
N ARG A 65 3.07 -8.81 -23.56
CA ARG A 65 4.04 -9.87 -23.88
C ARG A 65 3.40 -11.19 -24.30
N HIS A 66 2.25 -11.56 -23.73
CA HIS A 66 1.68 -12.90 -23.89
C HIS A 66 0.34 -12.91 -24.65
N SER A 67 -0.29 -11.76 -24.85
CA SER A 67 -1.58 -11.68 -25.53
C SER A 67 -1.51 -12.23 -26.94
N SER A 68 -2.55 -12.97 -27.28
CA SER A 68 -2.79 -13.48 -28.63
C SER A 68 -3.67 -12.54 -29.46
N ASP A 69 -4.04 -11.37 -28.93
CA ASP A 69 -4.79 -10.36 -29.67
C ASP A 69 -3.99 -9.91 -30.91
N PRO A 70 -4.57 -10.01 -32.13
CA PRO A 70 -3.93 -9.56 -33.36
C PRO A 70 -3.38 -8.13 -33.30
N ALA A 71 -4.05 -7.22 -32.58
CA ALA A 71 -3.60 -5.84 -32.44
C ALA A 71 -2.31 -5.75 -31.60
N ARG A 72 -2.25 -6.46 -30.46
CA ARG A 72 -1.09 -6.52 -29.56
C ARG A 72 0.06 -7.29 -30.20
N VAL A 73 -0.22 -8.39 -30.92
CA VAL A 73 0.79 -9.14 -31.69
C VAL A 73 1.41 -8.25 -32.77
N ARG A 74 0.59 -7.48 -33.50
CA ARG A 74 1.08 -6.51 -34.48
C ARG A 74 1.86 -5.37 -33.83
N ASP A 75 1.45 -4.87 -32.66
CA ASP A 75 2.21 -3.84 -31.94
C ASP A 75 3.57 -4.39 -31.51
N ARG A 76 3.61 -5.58 -30.91
CA ARG A 76 4.83 -6.27 -30.48
C ARG A 76 5.77 -6.61 -31.63
N GLN A 77 5.27 -7.17 -32.73
CA GLN A 77 6.12 -7.58 -33.85
C GLN A 77 6.49 -6.41 -34.75
N LEU A 78 5.52 -5.55 -35.05
CA LEU A 78 5.63 -4.57 -36.11
C LEU A 78 5.82 -3.15 -35.60
N HIS A 79 5.61 -2.80 -34.33
CA HIS A 79 5.75 -1.41 -33.86
C HIS A 79 6.79 -1.24 -32.75
N ARG A 80 6.84 -2.17 -31.80
CA ARG A 80 7.66 -2.06 -30.59
C ARG A 80 8.27 -3.41 -30.16
N PRO A 81 9.07 -4.08 -31.01
CA PRO A 81 9.71 -5.34 -30.64
C PRO A 81 10.70 -5.19 -29.49
N GLU A 82 11.32 -4.02 -29.38
CA GLU A 82 12.34 -3.73 -28.37
C GLU A 82 11.79 -3.77 -26.94
N LEU A 83 10.48 -3.52 -26.72
CA LEU A 83 9.84 -3.61 -25.41
C LEU A 83 9.88 -5.03 -24.81
N CYS A 84 9.90 -6.06 -25.66
CA CYS A 84 10.00 -7.44 -25.22
C CYS A 84 11.43 -7.87 -24.92
N ASP A 85 12.44 -7.12 -25.41
CA ASP A 85 13.84 -7.42 -25.16
C ASP A 85 14.39 -6.62 -23.98
N ALA A 86 14.63 -7.32 -22.88
CA ALA A 86 15.25 -6.76 -21.68
C ALA A 86 16.69 -6.26 -21.91
N ARG A 87 17.36 -6.73 -22.97
CA ARG A 87 18.71 -6.31 -23.37
C ARG A 87 18.70 -5.33 -24.54
N SER A 88 17.54 -4.76 -24.86
CA SER A 88 17.45 -3.70 -25.88
C SER A 88 18.42 -2.56 -25.58
N GLY A 89 18.92 -1.90 -26.64
CA GLY A 89 19.80 -0.74 -26.52
C GLY A 89 19.13 0.48 -25.87
N ILE A 90 17.82 0.44 -25.70
CA ILE A 90 17.04 1.51 -25.08
C ILE A 90 17.13 1.44 -23.56
N SER A 91 17.77 2.45 -22.96
CA SER A 91 17.94 2.55 -21.51
C SER A 91 16.62 2.60 -20.71
N SER A 92 15.55 3.16 -21.26
CA SER A 92 14.25 3.22 -20.59
C SER A 92 13.57 1.85 -20.51
N VAL A 93 13.71 1.01 -21.55
CA VAL A 93 13.19 -0.36 -21.56
C VAL A 93 13.91 -1.23 -20.53
N SER A 94 15.25 -1.26 -20.56
CA SER A 94 16.02 -2.04 -19.58
C SER A 94 15.76 -1.60 -18.13
N ARG A 95 15.61 -0.30 -17.88
CA ARG A 95 15.20 0.25 -16.57
C ARG A 95 13.80 -0.19 -16.17
N PHE A 96 12.85 -0.22 -17.10
CA PHE A 96 11.50 -0.72 -16.83
C PHE A 96 11.52 -2.20 -16.43
N HIS A 97 12.21 -3.06 -17.17
CA HIS A 97 12.33 -4.50 -16.84
C HIS A 97 12.94 -4.71 -15.44
N ALA A 98 13.98 -3.94 -15.09
CA ALA A 98 14.58 -4.00 -13.76
C ALA A 98 13.60 -3.52 -12.66
N ALA A 99 12.86 -2.44 -12.91
CA ALA A 99 11.86 -1.92 -11.99
C ALA A 99 10.67 -2.88 -11.83
N ALA A 100 10.20 -3.50 -12.91
CA ALA A 100 9.11 -4.48 -12.91
C ALA A 100 9.46 -5.67 -12.01
N GLY A 101 10.63 -6.30 -12.20
CA GLY A 101 11.06 -7.42 -11.35
C GLY A 101 11.28 -7.03 -9.87
N SER A 102 11.66 -5.77 -9.60
CA SER A 102 11.73 -5.24 -8.23
C SER A 102 10.34 -5.06 -7.62
N CYS A 103 9.37 -4.55 -8.39
CA CYS A 103 7.99 -4.35 -7.96
C CYS A 103 7.25 -5.68 -7.76
N GLU A 104 7.47 -6.69 -8.61
CA GLU A 104 6.93 -8.05 -8.41
C GLU A 104 7.39 -8.65 -7.07
N ARG A 105 8.69 -8.52 -6.76
CA ARG A 105 9.22 -8.97 -5.47
C ARG A 105 8.63 -8.17 -4.33
N PHE A 106 8.47 -6.86 -4.49
CA PHE A 106 7.86 -6.01 -3.47
C PHE A 106 6.40 -6.43 -3.19
N LEU A 107 5.57 -6.57 -4.22
CA LEU A 107 4.18 -7.01 -4.09
C LEU A 107 4.05 -8.37 -3.42
N ARG A 108 4.96 -9.31 -3.72
CA ARG A 108 4.99 -10.63 -3.09
C ARG A 108 5.16 -10.57 -1.57
N HIS A 109 5.99 -9.64 -1.06
CA HIS A 109 6.27 -9.51 0.37
C HIS A 109 5.41 -8.44 1.06
N LEU A 110 4.68 -7.63 0.30
CA LEU A 110 3.81 -6.58 0.83
C LEU A 110 2.79 -7.08 1.87
N PRO A 111 2.04 -8.19 1.66
CA PRO A 111 1.07 -8.65 2.66
C PRO A 111 1.71 -9.03 4.00
N GLU A 112 2.92 -9.59 3.99
CA GLU A 112 3.69 -9.91 5.20
C GLU A 112 4.14 -8.64 5.93
N ARG A 113 4.62 -7.64 5.19
CA ARG A 113 5.00 -6.32 5.75
C ARG A 113 3.78 -5.60 6.32
N THR A 114 2.65 -5.59 5.61
CA THR A 114 1.40 -4.95 6.05
C THR A 114 0.79 -5.63 7.28
N THR A 115 1.03 -6.93 7.46
CA THR A 115 0.56 -7.68 8.64
C THR A 115 1.48 -7.49 9.84
N SER A 116 2.80 -7.44 9.63
CA SER A 116 3.78 -7.24 10.71
C SER A 116 3.80 -5.82 11.26
N LEU A 117 3.43 -4.81 10.48
CA LEU A 117 3.36 -3.42 10.93
C LEU A 117 2.02 -3.13 11.63
N SER A 118 2.11 -2.72 12.90
CA SER A 118 0.95 -2.35 13.75
C SER A 118 0.89 -0.86 14.10
N THR A 119 1.83 -0.05 13.59
CA THR A 119 1.93 1.38 13.90
C THR A 119 1.49 2.21 12.70
N VAL A 120 0.64 3.22 12.94
CA VAL A 120 0.17 4.15 11.90
C VAL A 120 1.34 4.75 11.12
N THR A 121 2.38 5.26 11.79
CA THR A 121 3.56 5.84 11.15
C THR A 121 4.23 4.89 10.15
N SER A 122 4.46 3.63 10.54
CA SER A 122 5.12 2.65 9.67
C SER A 122 4.24 2.24 8.49
N LEU A 123 2.91 2.18 8.68
CA LEU A 123 1.97 1.94 7.57
C LEU A 123 1.92 3.15 6.62
N THR A 124 2.00 4.37 7.13
CA THR A 124 2.08 5.58 6.29
C THR A 124 3.36 5.61 5.47
N GLU A 125 4.49 5.24 6.06
CA GLU A 125 5.76 5.11 5.33
C GLU A 125 5.67 4.03 4.25
N LEU A 126 5.07 2.88 4.56
CA LEU A 126 4.86 1.80 3.59
C LEU A 126 3.92 2.22 2.45
N LEU A 127 2.86 2.99 2.76
CA LEU A 127 1.97 3.57 1.76
C LEU A 127 2.74 4.49 0.83
N HIS A 128 3.53 5.42 1.38
CA HIS A 128 4.34 6.34 0.58
C HIS A 128 5.36 5.61 -0.30
N GLU A 129 6.02 4.58 0.23
CA GLU A 129 6.93 3.72 -0.55
C GLU A 129 6.19 3.05 -1.72
N THR A 130 4.97 2.56 -1.47
CA THR A 130 4.14 1.89 -2.49
C THR A 130 3.72 2.88 -3.59
N ASP A 131 3.24 4.06 -3.22
CA ASP A 131 2.85 5.12 -4.16
C ASP A 131 4.03 5.57 -5.03
N GLN A 132 5.20 5.77 -4.41
CA GLN A 132 6.40 6.20 -5.13
C GLN A 132 6.84 5.13 -6.13
N ARG A 133 6.75 3.85 -5.77
CA ARG A 133 7.06 2.72 -6.66
C ARG A 133 6.06 2.64 -7.82
N ALA A 134 4.76 2.80 -7.56
CA ALA A 134 3.72 2.83 -8.59
C ALA A 134 3.98 3.93 -9.62
N LEU A 135 4.19 5.16 -9.16
CA LEU A 135 4.49 6.31 -10.02
C LEU A 135 5.78 6.11 -10.82
N SER A 136 6.83 5.58 -10.18
CA SER A 136 8.09 5.33 -10.86
C SER A 136 7.94 4.27 -11.95
N LEU A 137 7.22 3.18 -11.66
CA LEU A 137 6.98 2.10 -12.62
C LEU A 137 6.16 2.60 -13.81
N GLN A 138 5.09 3.36 -13.55
CA GLN A 138 4.25 3.94 -14.59
C GLN A 138 5.04 4.87 -15.53
N ARG A 139 5.85 5.77 -14.97
CA ARG A 139 6.69 6.68 -15.77
C ARG A 139 7.68 5.92 -16.65
N LEU A 140 8.27 4.85 -16.12
CA LEU A 140 9.20 4.01 -16.89
C LEU A 140 8.46 3.26 -18.00
N TRP A 141 7.25 2.76 -17.74
CA TRP A 141 6.43 2.10 -18.75
C TRP A 141 6.07 3.04 -19.90
N ASP A 142 5.57 4.23 -19.58
CA ASP A 142 5.21 5.24 -20.57
C ASP A 142 6.42 5.67 -21.40
N ARG A 143 7.56 5.89 -20.74
CA ARG A 143 8.80 6.29 -21.43
C ARG A 143 9.33 5.18 -22.33
N ALA A 144 9.32 3.93 -21.88
CA ALA A 144 9.71 2.79 -22.70
C ALA A 144 8.83 2.67 -23.97
N ARG A 145 7.51 2.90 -23.84
CA ARG A 145 6.58 2.88 -24.97
C ARG A 145 6.77 4.05 -25.94
N GLN A 146 7.19 5.22 -25.45
CA GLN A 146 7.49 6.38 -26.29
C GLN A 146 8.82 6.20 -27.03
N ASP A 147 9.88 5.82 -26.31
CA ASP A 147 11.23 5.69 -26.85
C ASP A 147 11.31 4.57 -27.90
N SER A 148 10.61 3.44 -27.68
CA SER A 148 10.55 2.32 -28.64
C SER A 148 9.90 2.67 -29.97
N VAL A 149 9.01 3.66 -30.02
CA VAL A 149 8.46 4.17 -31.29
C VAL A 149 9.47 5.08 -31.98
N SER A 150 10.16 5.92 -31.21
CA SER A 150 11.13 6.90 -31.75
C SER A 150 12.40 6.26 -32.33
N SER A 151 12.85 5.13 -31.76
CA SER A 151 14.01 4.35 -32.23
C SER A 151 13.93 3.97 -33.71
N ARG A 152 12.70 3.82 -34.25
CA ARG A 152 12.50 3.45 -35.66
C ARG A 152 12.67 4.60 -36.67
N HIS A 153 12.61 5.85 -36.22
CA HIS A 153 12.73 7.01 -37.11
C HIS A 153 14.18 7.48 -37.33
N HIS A 154 15.14 6.79 -36.71
CA HIS A 154 16.58 6.99 -36.91
C HIS A 154 17.20 5.80 -37.66
#